data_AF-A0A921H2J3-F1
#
_entry.id   AF-A0A921H2J3-F1
#
_cell.length_a   1.000
_cell.length_b   1.000
_cell.length_c   1.000
_cell.angle_alpha   90.00
_cell.angle_beta   90.00
_cell.angle_gamma   90.00
#
_symmetry.space_group_name_H-M   'P 1'
#
loop_
_entity.id
_entity.type
_entity.pdbx_description
1 polymer ?
#
loop_
_entity_poly.entity_id
_entity_poly.type
_entity_poly.pdbx_seq_one_letter_code
_entity_poly.pdbx_strand_id
1 'polypeptide(L)'
;MNINTVKLVALQEMKQIRRNWLFIFFVFLVMTGILFLQIVMQTSSVMYNLRALPCSIPYLNALLYNFLQCLFVIFVSGDLVQREVRKDTIAAIQTRAYENKEYLFGKVIGIVSSFFCLNIIAAFA
;
A
#
# COMPACT_ATOMS: atom_id res chain seq x y z
N MET A 1 10.46 -6.12 25.45
CA MET A 1 10.11 -5.26 24.30
C MET A 1 11.13 -4.15 24.12
N ASN A 2 12.17 -4.39 23.34
CA ASN A 2 13.15 -3.37 22.97
C ASN A 2 12.62 -2.55 21.78
N ILE A 3 12.41 -1.24 21.96
CA ILE A 3 11.82 -0.37 20.93
C ILE A 3 12.74 -0.26 19.70
N ASN A 4 14.05 -0.36 19.91
CA ASN A 4 15.04 -0.24 18.83
C ASN A 4 15.04 -1.47 17.91
N THR A 5 14.81 -2.67 18.44
CA THR A 5 14.72 -3.90 17.63
C THR A 5 13.47 -3.87 16.76
N VAL A 6 12.33 -3.48 17.33
CA VAL A 6 11.05 -3.32 16.61
C VAL A 6 11.18 -2.29 15.48
N LYS A 7 11.82 -1.14 15.73
CA LYS A 7 12.05 -0.11 14.72
C LYS A 7 12.93 -0.61 13.57
N LEU A 8 13.99 -1.35 13.88
CA LEU A 8 14.87 -1.92 12.86
C LEU A 8 14.14 -2.94 11.98
N VAL A 9 13.36 -3.85 12.58
CA VAL A 9 12.54 -4.81 11.85
C VAL A 9 11.53 -4.09 10.96
N ALA A 10 10.84 -3.07 11.47
CA ALA A 10 9.90 -2.27 10.69
C ALA A 10 10.57 -1.60 9.49
N LEU A 11 11.77 -1.02 9.65
CA LEU A 11 12.52 -0.40 8.54
C LEU A 11 12.94 -1.40 7.48
N GLN A 12 13.34 -2.61 7.89
CA GLN A 12 13.70 -3.69 6.96
C GLN A 12 12.49 -4.18 6.16
N GLU A 13 11.35 -4.37 6.82
CA GLU A 13 10.09 -4.76 6.17
C GLU A 13 9.60 -3.67 5.20
N MET A 14 9.65 -2.39 5.59
CA MET A 14 9.36 -1.28 4.68
C MET A 14 10.27 -1.27 3.45
N LYS A 15 11.58 -1.54 3.63
CA LYS A 15 12.53 -1.64 2.51
C LYS A 15 12.20 -2.82 1.59
N GLN A 16 11.78 -3.95 2.16
CA GLN A 16 11.38 -5.14 1.40
C GLN A 16 10.11 -4.90 0.58
N ILE A 17 9.10 -4.26 1.17
CA ILE A 17 7.84 -3.91 0.50
C ILE A 17 8.11 -2.96 -0.69
N ARG A 18 8.93 -1.92 -0.50
CA ARG A 18 9.25 -0.97 -1.58
C ARG A 18 10.00 -1.58 -2.75
N ARG A 19 10.78 -2.64 -2.52
CA ARG A 19 11.48 -3.37 -3.60
C ARG A 19 10.58 -4.39 -4.30
N ASN A 20 9.41 -4.68 -3.76
CA ASN A 20 8.49 -5.63 -4.36
C ASN A 20 7.94 -5.07 -5.67
N TRP A 21 8.09 -5.84 -6.76
CA TRP A 21 7.60 -5.46 -8.08
C TRP A 21 6.07 -5.24 -8.10
N LEU A 22 5.34 -6.03 -7.31
CA LEU A 22 3.89 -5.86 -7.10
C LEU A 22 3.54 -4.49 -6.50
N PHE A 23 4.33 -4.01 -5.54
CA PHE A 23 4.12 -2.69 -4.93
C PHE A 23 4.31 -1.57 -5.96
N ILE A 24 5.37 -1.68 -6.78
CA ILE A 24 5.66 -0.72 -7.85
C ILE A 24 4.54 -0.70 -8.89
N PHE A 25 4.08 -1.88 -9.32
CA PHE A 25 2.94 -1.99 -10.24
C PHE A 25 1.69 -1.31 -9.67
N PHE A 26 1.44 -1.47 -8.37
CA PHE A 26 0.30 -0.86 -7.72
C PHE A 26 0.38 0.68 -7.69
N VAL A 27 1.55 1.23 -7.36
CA VAL A 27 1.79 2.68 -7.40
C VAL A 27 1.55 3.22 -8.81
N PHE A 28 2.03 2.52 -9.83
CA PHE A 28 1.82 2.92 -11.22
C PHE A 28 0.34 2.87 -11.64
N LEU A 29 -0.39 1.83 -11.22
CA LEU A 29 -1.83 1.68 -11.44
C LEU A 29 -2.61 2.84 -10.83
N VAL A 30 -2.29 3.23 -9.59
CA VAL A 30 -2.94 4.36 -8.89
C VAL A 30 -2.65 5.68 -9.62
N MET A 31 -1.39 5.96 -9.93
CA MET A 31 -0.99 7.18 -10.65
C MET A 31 -1.68 7.28 -12.02
N THR A 32 -1.71 6.18 -12.77
CA THR A 32 -2.34 6.14 -14.09
C THR A 32 -3.86 6.28 -13.99
N GLY A 33 -4.49 5.65 -12.98
CA GLY A 33 -5.92 5.74 -12.75
C GLY A 33 -6.38 7.17 -12.44
N ILE A 34 -5.65 7.88 -11.58
CA ILE A 34 -5.94 9.28 -11.24
C ILE A 34 -5.78 10.18 -12.47
N LEU A 35 -4.67 10.05 -13.22
CA LEU A 35 -4.42 10.82 -14.43
C LEU A 35 -5.48 10.56 -15.51
N PHE A 36 -5.84 9.29 -15.71
CA PHE A 36 -6.87 8.90 -16.68
C PHE A 36 -8.23 9.51 -16.33
N LEU A 37 -8.65 9.45 -15.06
CA LEU A 37 -9.87 10.10 -14.59
C LEU A 37 -9.84 11.60 -14.83
N GLN A 38 -8.72 12.26 -14.53
CA GLN A 38 -8.60 13.70 -14.69
C GLN A 38 -8.70 14.12 -16.17
N ILE A 39 -8.10 13.35 -17.08
CA ILE A 39 -8.20 13.55 -18.52
C ILE A 39 -9.63 13.34 -19.02
N VAL A 40 -10.30 12.26 -18.60
CA VAL A 40 -11.68 11.94 -18.99
C VAL A 40 -12.64 13.04 -18.51
N MET A 41 -12.47 13.50 -17.27
CA MET A 41 -13.27 14.59 -16.71
C MET A 41 -13.01 15.95 -17.37
N GLN A 42 -11.82 16.20 -17.90
CA GLN A 42 -11.47 17.44 -18.63
C GLN A 42 -11.84 17.43 -20.10
N THR A 43 -11.75 16.29 -20.77
CA THR A 43 -11.94 16.17 -22.22
C THR A 43 -13.40 15.90 -22.59
N SER A 44 -14.15 15.20 -21.75
CA SER A 44 -15.47 14.71 -22.14
C SER A 44 -16.55 15.77 -21.98
N SER A 45 -17.11 16.22 -23.11
CA SER A 45 -18.32 17.04 -23.21
C SER A 45 -19.60 16.28 -22.77
N VAL A 46 -19.55 14.95 -22.73
CA VAL A 46 -20.66 14.06 -22.34
C VAL A 46 -20.92 14.12 -20.83
N MET A 47 -19.90 14.49 -20.03
CA MET A 47 -19.94 14.42 -18.57
C MET A 47 -20.36 15.72 -17.88
N TYR A 48 -21.12 16.59 -18.57
CA TYR A 48 -21.52 17.89 -18.02
C TYR A 48 -22.27 17.76 -16.68
N ASN A 49 -23.10 16.72 -16.53
CA ASN A 49 -23.87 16.43 -15.32
C ASN A 49 -22.98 16.14 -14.10
N LEU A 50 -21.86 15.44 -14.30
CA LEU A 50 -20.90 15.15 -13.22
C LEU A 50 -19.96 16.33 -12.96
N ARG A 51 -19.96 17.35 -13.82
CA ARG A 51 -19.20 18.60 -13.64
C ARG A 51 -20.04 19.72 -13.05
N ALA A 52 -21.37 19.58 -13.09
CA ALA A 52 -22.33 20.59 -12.63
C ALA A 52 -22.18 20.91 -11.14
N LEU A 53 -21.69 19.96 -10.34
CA LEU A 53 -21.34 20.14 -8.94
C LEU A 53 -19.82 20.12 -8.77
N PRO A 54 -19.19 21.16 -8.19
CA PRO A 54 -17.74 21.20 -7.99
C PRO A 54 -17.21 20.06 -7.08
N CYS A 55 -18.09 19.44 -6.28
CA CYS A 55 -17.76 18.33 -5.38
C CYS A 55 -17.70 16.95 -6.07
N SER A 56 -18.26 16.79 -7.27
CA SER A 56 -18.38 15.47 -7.92
C SER A 56 -17.04 14.91 -8.41
N ILE A 57 -16.14 15.77 -8.89
CA ILE A 57 -14.79 15.38 -9.32
C ILE A 57 -13.95 14.81 -8.16
N PRO A 58 -13.77 15.51 -7.02
CA PRO A 58 -13.03 14.95 -5.89
C PRO A 58 -13.70 13.71 -5.29
N TYR A 59 -15.03 13.62 -5.32
CA TYR A 59 -15.76 12.44 -4.86
C TYR A 59 -15.44 11.18 -5.67
N LEU A 60 -15.44 11.27 -7.00
CA LEU A 60 -15.13 10.12 -7.86
C LEU A 60 -13.67 9.69 -7.76
N ASN A 61 -12.74 10.64 -7.61
CA ASN A 61 -11.34 10.32 -7.35
C ASN A 61 -11.17 9.57 -6.02
N ALA A 62 -11.82 10.03 -4.96
CA ALA A 62 -11.78 9.36 -3.66
C ALA A 62 -12.39 7.93 -3.72
N LEU A 63 -13.47 7.74 -4.49
CA LEU A 63 -14.10 6.43 -4.67
C LEU A 63 -13.19 5.45 -5.42
N LEU A 64 -12.59 5.88 -6.52
CA LEU A 64 -11.66 5.03 -7.29
C LEU A 64 -10.43 4.68 -6.46
N TYR A 65 -9.92 5.66 -5.72
CA TYR A 65 -8.80 5.47 -4.79
C TYR A 65 -9.12 4.45 -3.70
N ASN A 66 -10.32 4.51 -3.11
CA ASN A 66 -10.77 3.50 -2.13
C ASN A 66 -10.81 2.09 -2.73
N PHE A 67 -11.29 1.96 -3.97
CA PHE A 67 -11.37 0.68 -4.67
C PHE A 67 -9.98 0.08 -4.92
N LEU A 68 -9.05 0.90 -5.40
CA LEU A 68 -7.63 0.54 -5.53
C LEU A 68 -7.07 0.10 -4.17
N GLN A 69 -7.28 0.89 -3.13
CA GLN A 69 -6.78 0.60 -1.80
C GLN A 69 -7.29 -0.75 -1.24
N CYS A 70 -8.55 -1.11 -1.47
CA CYS A 70 -9.08 -2.43 -1.13
C CYS A 70 -8.34 -3.57 -1.85
N LEU A 71 -8.09 -3.41 -3.16
CA LEU A 71 -7.30 -4.39 -3.93
C LEU A 71 -5.89 -4.56 -3.36
N PHE A 72 -5.25 -3.46 -2.97
CA PHE A 72 -3.92 -3.50 -2.35
C PHE A 72 -3.89 -4.34 -1.06
N VAL A 73 -4.88 -4.16 -0.17
CA VAL A 73 -4.96 -4.90 1.10
C VAL A 73 -5.09 -6.41 0.85
N ILE A 74 -5.92 -6.81 -0.12
CA ILE A 74 -6.09 -8.22 -0.50
C ILE A 74 -4.76 -8.80 -1.01
N PHE A 75 -4.05 -8.06 -1.86
CA PHE A 75 -2.76 -8.49 -2.41
C PHE A 75 -1.66 -8.60 -1.34
N VAL A 76 -1.53 -7.61 -0.45
CA VAL A 76 -0.55 -7.67 0.66
C VAL A 76 -0.84 -8.84 1.58
N SER A 77 -2.12 -9.09 1.88
CA SER A 77 -2.52 -10.28 2.65
C SER A 77 -2.12 -11.57 1.95
N GLY A 78 -2.36 -11.67 0.64
CA GLY A 78 -1.94 -12.81 -0.18
C GLY A 78 -0.42 -13.02 -0.23
N ASP A 79 0.36 -11.94 -0.41
CA ASP A 79 1.83 -12.00 -0.40
C ASP A 79 2.38 -12.40 0.98
N LEU A 80 1.74 -11.97 2.08
CA LEU A 80 2.07 -12.44 3.42
C LEU A 80 1.82 -13.93 3.58
N VAL A 81 0.65 -14.43 3.15
CA VAL A 81 0.32 -15.86 3.19
C VAL A 81 1.29 -16.67 2.34
N GLN A 82 1.60 -16.22 1.12
CA GLN A 82 2.50 -16.92 0.22
C GLN A 82 3.94 -16.96 0.75
N ARG A 83 4.40 -15.90 1.41
CA ARG A 83 5.70 -15.87 2.12
C ARG A 83 5.73 -16.83 3.31
N GLU A 84 4.61 -16.99 4.01
CA GLU A 84 4.48 -17.95 5.11
C GLU A 84 4.40 -19.41 4.64
N VAL A 85 3.91 -19.65 3.42
CA VAL A 85 3.87 -20.99 2.80
C VAL A 85 5.24 -21.39 2.22
N ARG A 86 6.03 -20.45 1.69
CA ARG A 86 7.34 -20.71 1.04
C ARG A 86 8.51 -20.94 2.02
N LYS A 87 8.24 -21.59 3.15
CA LYS A 87 8.97 -21.58 4.43
C LYS A 87 10.36 -22.25 4.48
N ASP A 88 11.15 -22.28 3.41
CA ASP A 88 12.49 -22.90 3.45
C ASP A 88 13.62 -21.93 3.83
N THR A 89 13.37 -20.61 3.90
CA THR A 89 14.45 -19.61 4.16
C THR A 89 14.33 -18.87 5.50
N ILE A 90 13.19 -18.98 6.22
CA ILE A 90 12.94 -18.26 7.48
C ILE A 90 13.67 -18.90 8.68
N ALA A 91 13.99 -20.20 8.59
CA ALA A 91 14.74 -20.91 9.63
C ALA A 91 16.14 -20.31 9.89
N ALA A 92 16.78 -19.71 8.87
CA ALA A 92 18.08 -19.04 9.02
C ALA A 92 17.99 -17.71 9.80
N ILE A 93 16.84 -17.03 9.77
CA ILE A 93 16.62 -15.74 10.46
C ILE A 93 16.20 -15.96 11.93
N GLN A 94 15.55 -17.10 12.24
CA GLN A 94 15.21 -17.50 13.63
C GLN A 94 16.42 -17.85 14.50
N THR A 95 17.64 -17.83 13.96
CA THR A 95 18.87 -18.08 14.73
C THR A 95 19.27 -16.90 15.63
N ARG A 96 18.74 -15.68 15.41
CA ARG A 96 18.95 -14.54 16.31
C ARG A 96 17.90 -14.53 17.43
N ALA A 97 18.36 -14.33 18.67
CA ALA A 97 17.54 -14.21 19.88
C ALA A 97 16.68 -12.93 19.89
N TYR A 98 15.63 -12.90 19.07
CA TYR A 98 14.55 -11.91 19.16
C TYR A 98 13.30 -12.59 19.71
N GLU A 99 12.58 -11.90 20.60
CA GLU A 99 11.29 -12.38 21.08
C GLU A 99 10.31 -12.43 19.88
N ASN A 100 9.64 -13.56 19.64
CA ASN A 100 8.69 -13.72 18.51
C ASN A 100 7.64 -12.59 18.45
N LYS A 101 7.29 -12.03 19.61
CA LYS A 101 6.36 -10.90 19.74
C LYS A 101 6.94 -9.63 19.13
N GLU A 102 8.19 -9.28 19.42
CA GLU A 102 8.86 -8.08 18.90
C GLU A 102 8.97 -8.13 17.37
N TYR A 103 9.29 -9.30 16.81
CA TYR A 103 9.38 -9.51 15.37
C TYR A 103 8.02 -9.33 14.69
N LEU A 104 6.96 -9.96 15.22
CA LEU A 104 5.60 -9.84 14.68
C LEU A 104 5.12 -8.38 14.71
N PHE A 105 5.32 -7.68 15.83
CA PHE A 105 4.95 -6.27 15.95
C PHE A 105 5.72 -5.38 14.97
N GLY A 106 7.03 -5.58 14.81
CA GLY A 106 7.84 -4.84 13.84
C GLY A 106 7.35 -5.05 12.39
N LYS A 107 6.99 -6.29 12.04
CA LYS A 107 6.43 -6.64 10.72
C LYS A 107 5.10 -5.94 10.46
N VAL A 108 4.17 -6.01 11.41
CA VAL A 108 2.86 -5.33 11.28
C VAL A 108 3.03 -3.82 11.18
N ILE A 109 3.88 -3.21 12.02
CA ILE A 109 4.14 -1.77 11.99
C ILE A 109 4.73 -1.34 10.64
N GLY A 110 5.67 -2.12 10.07
CA GLY A 110 6.25 -1.82 8.76
C GLY A 110 5.23 -1.82 7.62
N ILE A 111 4.29 -2.76 7.64
CA ILE A 111 3.22 -2.87 6.64
C ILE A 111 2.23 -1.70 6.78
N VAL A 112 1.75 -1.45 8.00
CA VAL A 112 0.78 -0.38 8.28
C VAL A 112 1.37 0.99 7.96
N SER A 113 2.62 1.25 8.35
CA SER A 113 3.33 2.51 8.06
C SER A 113 3.48 2.72 6.55
N SER A 114 3.86 1.68 5.79
CA SER A 114 3.98 1.77 4.33
C SER A 114 2.65 2.12 3.67
N PHE A 115 1.55 1.50 4.14
CA PHE A 115 0.22 1.77 3.64
C PHE A 115 -0.24 3.20 3.96
N PHE A 116 0.04 3.68 5.17
CA PHE A 116 -0.29 5.04 5.57
C PHE A 116 0.47 6.09 4.73
N CYS A 117 1.75 5.85 4.43
CA CYS A 117 2.52 6.72 3.53
C CYS A 117 1.93 6.78 2.12
N LEU A 118 1.52 5.64 1.55
CA LEU A 118 0.85 5.61 0.25
C LEU A 118 -0.46 6.42 0.26
N ASN A 119 -1.23 6.32 1.34
CA ASN A 119 -2.45 7.09 1.51
C ASN A 119 -2.23 8.58 1.52
N ILE A 120 -1.22 9.04 2.24
CA ILE A 120 -0.86 10.46 2.24
C ILE A 120 -0.47 10.89 0.84
N ILE A 121 0.43 10.16 0.17
CA ILE A 121 0.89 10.52 -1.18
C ILE A 121 -0.29 10.63 -2.15
N ALA A 122 -1.19 9.66 -2.14
CA ALA A 122 -2.34 9.65 -3.03
C ALA A 122 -3.41 10.69 -2.67
N ALA A 123 -3.55 11.06 -1.40
CA ALA A 123 -4.46 12.13 -0.98
C ALA A 123 -3.99 13.52 -1.44
N PHE A 124 -2.69 13.70 -1.63
CA PHE A 124 -2.09 14.96 -2.09
C PHE A 124 -1.74 14.97 -3.59
N ALA A 125 -1.95 13.86 -4.32
CA ALA A 125 -1.71 13.73 -5.76
C ALA A 125 -2.99 14.02 -6.56
#